data_AF-G4MYP2-F1
#
_entry.id   AF-G4MYP2-F1
#
_cell.length_a   1.000
_cell.length_b   1.000
_cell.length_c   1.000
_cell.angle_alpha   90.00
_cell.angle_beta   90.00
_cell.angle_gamma   90.00
#
_symmetry.space_group_name_H-M   'P 1'
#
loop_
_entity.id
_entity.type
_entity.pdbx_description
1 polymer ?
#
loop_
_entity_poly.entity_id
_entity_poly.type
_entity_poly.pdbx_seq_one_letter_code
_entity_poly.pdbx_strand_id
1 'polypeptide(L)'
;MPPRFVRFQTAIPIRLTYNPPPSLNHNHSNTTTSSPIRSFHQSPPANMRIPYVPNPPPASTPEADKAVYERVAARRAPRPLQPLDLALLHSPPVADGWNSFLGAVRTRSSLPADLRELAICRVAVVNTAWYEWMHHAPLAREAGVAESAMENFVKRTEPLVGSNPSQDGLLSDKQWAVLRYTDEMTRNVRVADETFDLLKSLFSEREVVEITATVACYNCVSRFLVALDVGEKNGVGPDDSAH
;
A
#
# COMPACT_ATOMS: atom_id res chain seq x y z
N MET A 1 -20.10 51.39 -8.04
CA MET A 1 -19.77 50.49 -6.91
C MET A 1 -18.33 50.75 -6.49
N PRO A 2 -18.02 51.05 -5.21
CA PRO A 2 -16.65 51.12 -4.73
C PRO A 2 -16.15 49.72 -4.30
N PRO A 3 -14.83 49.43 -4.34
CA PRO A 3 -14.29 48.13 -3.95
C PRO A 3 -14.24 47.95 -2.43
N ARG A 4 -14.61 46.77 -1.96
CA ARG A 4 -14.57 46.34 -0.55
C ARG A 4 -13.12 46.08 -0.13
N PHE A 5 -12.68 46.77 0.94
CA PHE A 5 -11.47 46.41 1.69
C PHE A 5 -11.76 45.20 2.59
N VAL A 6 -10.93 44.15 2.50
CA VAL A 6 -10.94 43.01 3.43
C VAL A 6 -9.92 43.30 4.54
N ARG A 7 -10.39 43.35 5.79
CA ARG A 7 -9.56 43.49 6.99
C ARG A 7 -8.89 42.15 7.32
N PHE A 8 -7.57 42.16 7.52
CA PHE A 8 -6.82 41.05 8.11
C PHE A 8 -7.13 40.96 9.62
N GLN A 9 -7.58 39.80 10.08
CA GLN A 9 -7.73 39.47 11.49
C GLN A 9 -6.36 39.07 12.06
N THR A 10 -5.96 39.73 13.14
CA THR A 10 -4.74 39.48 13.92
C THR A 10 -4.83 38.16 14.69
N ALA A 11 -3.75 37.37 14.65
CA ALA A 11 -3.60 36.10 15.36
C ALA A 11 -3.51 36.26 16.89
N ILE A 12 -4.10 35.30 17.61
CA ILE A 12 -4.07 35.15 19.07
C ILE A 12 -2.85 34.27 19.44
N PRO A 13 -1.97 34.66 20.39
CA PRO A 13 -0.86 33.81 20.80
C PRO A 13 -1.31 32.77 21.83
N ILE A 14 -1.02 31.49 21.55
CA ILE A 14 -1.20 30.37 22.50
C ILE A 14 0.05 30.26 23.37
N ARG A 15 -0.11 30.43 24.69
CA ARG A 15 0.94 30.17 25.70
C ARG A 15 1.01 28.66 25.96
N LEU A 16 2.14 28.03 25.65
CA LEU A 16 2.44 26.65 26.07
C LEU A 16 3.10 26.69 27.45
N THR A 17 2.42 26.17 28.48
CA THR A 17 3.02 25.90 29.78
C THR A 17 3.63 24.50 29.78
N TYR A 18 4.95 24.44 29.93
CA TYR A 18 5.72 23.20 30.06
C TYR A 18 5.70 22.71 31.52
N ASN A 19 5.24 21.48 31.75
CA ASN A 19 5.38 20.79 33.04
C ASN A 19 6.38 19.63 32.88
N PRO A 20 7.52 19.63 33.60
CA PRO A 20 8.44 18.50 33.61
C PRO A 20 7.88 17.32 34.43
N PRO A 21 8.24 16.07 34.09
CA PRO A 21 7.82 14.90 34.85
C PRO A 21 8.56 14.78 36.20
N PRO A 22 7.97 14.13 37.21
CA PRO A 22 8.60 13.96 38.52
C PRO A 22 9.76 12.95 38.47
N SER A 23 10.80 13.24 39.24
CA SER A 23 12.01 12.43 39.41
C SER A 23 11.73 11.09 40.11
N LEU A 24 12.24 9.99 39.55
CA LEU A 24 12.20 8.65 40.13
C LEU A 24 13.26 8.51 41.25
N ASN A 25 12.81 8.32 42.49
CA ASN A 25 13.67 7.87 43.59
C ASN A 25 13.98 6.37 43.44
N HIS A 26 15.25 6.00 43.43
CA HIS A 26 15.69 4.61 43.57
C HIS A 26 15.72 4.22 45.05
N ASN A 27 14.88 3.26 45.44
CA ASN A 27 15.03 2.50 46.67
C ASN A 27 15.22 1.02 46.32
N HIS A 28 16.40 0.49 46.61
CA HIS A 28 16.69 -0.94 46.54
C HIS A 28 16.20 -1.63 47.82
N SER A 29 15.26 -2.56 47.67
CA SER A 29 14.97 -3.57 48.67
C SER A 29 14.63 -4.88 47.98
N ASN A 30 15.50 -5.86 48.16
CA ASN A 30 15.36 -7.24 47.72
C ASN A 30 14.21 -7.93 48.47
N THR A 31 13.22 -8.41 47.73
CA THR A 31 12.28 -9.43 48.21
C THR A 31 12.04 -10.46 47.12
N THR A 32 12.39 -11.70 47.43
CA THR A 32 12.09 -12.92 46.70
C THR A 32 10.58 -13.17 46.69
N THR A 33 9.96 -13.14 45.51
CA THR A 33 8.58 -13.60 45.29
C THR A 33 8.52 -14.46 44.03
N SER A 34 7.96 -15.65 44.19
CA SER A 34 7.71 -16.61 43.11
C SER A 34 6.87 -15.96 42.00
N SER A 35 7.33 -16.10 40.76
CA SER A 35 6.60 -15.63 39.59
C SER A 35 5.38 -16.53 39.33
N PRO A 36 4.18 -15.99 39.09
CA PRO A 36 3.09 -16.78 38.55
C PRO A 36 3.45 -17.15 37.11
N ILE A 37 3.23 -18.42 36.75
CA ILE A 37 3.32 -18.91 35.38
C ILE A 37 2.40 -18.03 34.52
N ARG A 38 2.99 -17.19 33.66
CA ARG A 38 2.22 -16.51 32.61
C ARG A 38 1.63 -17.61 31.74
N SER A 39 0.31 -17.79 31.82
CA SER A 39 -0.44 -18.46 30.76
C SER A 39 -0.18 -17.65 29.49
N PHE A 40 0.63 -18.23 28.61
CA PHE A 40 0.67 -17.79 27.22
C PHE A 40 -0.74 -17.99 26.69
N HIS A 41 -1.52 -16.92 26.62
CA HIS A 41 -2.65 -16.89 25.70
C HIS A 41 -2.04 -17.16 24.33
N GLN A 42 -2.27 -18.37 23.82
CA GLN A 42 -2.07 -18.63 22.41
C GLN A 42 -2.91 -17.58 21.68
N SER A 43 -2.24 -16.66 20.98
CA SER A 43 -2.92 -15.82 20.01
C SER A 43 -3.78 -16.74 19.14
N PRO A 44 -5.05 -16.38 18.84
CA PRO A 44 -5.85 -17.16 17.90
C PRO A 44 -5.01 -17.37 16.62
N PRO A 45 -5.16 -18.52 15.92
CA PRO A 45 -4.41 -18.77 14.70
C PRO A 45 -4.53 -17.56 13.79
N ALA A 46 -3.40 -17.14 13.22
CA ALA A 46 -3.34 -16.08 12.24
C ALA A 46 -4.28 -16.47 11.10
N ASN A 47 -5.50 -15.97 11.17
CA ASN A 47 -6.50 -16.08 10.15
C ASN A 47 -6.77 -14.65 9.74
N MET A 48 -6.93 -14.42 8.44
CA MET A 48 -7.63 -13.25 7.93
C MET A 48 -8.83 -12.92 8.83
N ARG A 49 -9.07 -11.62 9.05
CA ARG A 49 -10.10 -11.13 10.00
C ARG A 49 -11.52 -11.60 9.67
N ILE A 50 -11.73 -12.07 8.43
CA ILE A 50 -12.89 -12.83 7.97
C ILE A 50 -12.37 -14.11 7.32
N PRO A 51 -12.92 -15.31 7.61
CA PRO A 51 -12.50 -16.54 6.94
C PRO A 51 -12.65 -16.45 5.42
N TYR A 52 -11.76 -17.07 4.65
CA TYR A 52 -11.93 -17.18 3.19
C TYR A 52 -13.20 -17.93 2.81
N VAL A 53 -13.80 -17.59 1.66
CA VAL A 53 -14.90 -18.39 1.11
C VAL A 53 -14.45 -19.82 0.78
N PRO A 54 -15.35 -20.82 0.83
CA PRO A 54 -15.04 -22.16 0.36
C PRO A 54 -14.61 -22.17 -1.10
N ASN A 55 -13.60 -22.98 -1.41
CA ASN A 55 -13.15 -23.23 -2.78
C ASN A 55 -12.98 -24.76 -2.96
N PRO A 56 -13.86 -25.45 -3.71
CA PRO A 56 -14.91 -24.89 -4.58
C PRO A 56 -16.09 -24.25 -3.82
N PRO A 57 -16.89 -23.37 -4.47
CA PRO A 57 -18.06 -22.76 -3.86
C PRO A 57 -19.12 -23.83 -3.48
N PRO A 58 -19.92 -23.62 -2.41
CA PRO A 58 -20.98 -24.55 -2.03
C PRO A 58 -21.98 -24.80 -3.15
N ALA A 59 -22.58 -26.01 -3.19
CA ALA A 59 -23.58 -26.36 -4.20
C ALA A 59 -24.80 -25.41 -4.20
N SER A 60 -25.13 -24.85 -3.04
CA SER A 60 -26.22 -23.88 -2.83
C SER A 60 -25.92 -22.46 -3.34
N THR A 61 -24.72 -22.19 -3.84
CA THR A 61 -24.35 -20.87 -4.38
C THR A 61 -25.26 -20.51 -5.56
N PRO A 62 -25.83 -19.29 -5.60
CA PRO A 62 -26.64 -18.84 -6.73
C PRO A 62 -25.89 -18.92 -8.06
N GLU A 63 -26.60 -19.21 -9.15
CA GLU A 63 -25.98 -19.40 -10.47
C GLU A 63 -25.22 -18.16 -10.98
N ALA A 64 -25.79 -16.97 -10.73
CA ALA A 64 -25.12 -15.71 -11.07
C ALA A 64 -23.77 -15.54 -10.36
N ASP A 65 -23.67 -15.99 -9.11
CA ASP A 65 -22.44 -15.93 -8.33
C ASP A 65 -21.45 -17.00 -8.80
N LYS A 66 -21.91 -18.23 -9.09
CA LYS A 66 -21.07 -19.30 -9.68
C LYS A 66 -20.37 -18.83 -10.96
N ALA A 67 -21.09 -18.11 -11.83
CA ALA A 67 -20.52 -17.56 -13.05
C ALA A 67 -19.36 -16.56 -12.78
N VAL A 68 -19.39 -15.82 -11.66
CA VAL A 68 -18.27 -14.97 -11.26
C VAL A 68 -17.10 -15.84 -10.78
N TYR A 69 -17.34 -16.82 -9.90
CA TYR A 69 -16.30 -17.75 -9.42
C TYR A 69 -15.54 -18.38 -10.60
N GLU A 70 -16.26 -18.85 -11.61
CA GLU A 70 -15.69 -19.42 -12.83
C GLU A 70 -14.83 -18.42 -13.60
N ARG A 71 -15.28 -17.17 -13.78
CA ARG A 71 -14.46 -16.13 -14.43
C ARG A 71 -13.18 -15.84 -13.66
N VAL A 72 -13.26 -15.75 -12.32
CA VAL A 72 -12.07 -15.51 -11.48
C VAL A 72 -11.10 -16.68 -11.56
N ALA A 73 -11.60 -17.92 -11.50
CA ALA A 73 -10.79 -19.13 -11.63
C ALA A 73 -10.14 -19.25 -13.01
N ALA A 74 -10.89 -19.02 -14.09
CA ALA A 74 -10.39 -19.06 -15.47
C ALA A 74 -9.26 -18.04 -15.69
N ARG A 75 -9.36 -16.84 -15.12
CA ARG A 75 -8.29 -15.83 -15.18
C ARG A 75 -7.01 -16.28 -14.47
N ARG A 76 -7.11 -17.11 -13.44
CA ARG A 76 -5.94 -17.61 -12.67
C ARG A 76 -5.30 -18.84 -13.28
N ALA A 77 -6.07 -19.64 -14.01
CA ALA A 77 -5.63 -20.91 -14.55
C ALA A 77 -4.28 -20.81 -15.30
N PRO A 78 -3.36 -21.79 -15.11
CA PRO A 78 -3.50 -23.00 -14.28
C PRO A 78 -3.20 -22.78 -12.78
N ARG A 79 -2.91 -21.53 -12.36
CA ARG A 79 -2.65 -21.23 -10.95
C ARG A 79 -3.96 -21.24 -10.14
N PRO A 80 -3.90 -21.58 -8.85
CA PRO A 80 -5.07 -21.53 -7.98
C PRO A 80 -5.53 -20.09 -7.72
N LEU A 81 -6.76 -19.96 -7.19
CA LEU A 81 -7.22 -18.72 -6.58
C LEU A 81 -6.28 -18.30 -5.45
N GLN A 82 -5.99 -17.00 -5.37
CA GLN A 82 -5.17 -16.42 -4.32
C GLN A 82 -6.03 -16.01 -3.11
N PRO A 83 -5.43 -15.82 -1.92
CA PRO A 83 -6.11 -15.26 -0.75
C PRO A 83 -6.98 -14.02 -1.05
N LEU A 84 -6.47 -13.06 -1.84
CA LEU A 84 -7.26 -11.90 -2.24
C LEU A 84 -8.49 -12.26 -3.08
N ASP A 85 -8.40 -13.26 -3.98
CA ASP A 85 -9.55 -13.70 -4.78
C ASP A 85 -10.63 -14.28 -3.85
N LEU A 86 -10.22 -15.15 -2.91
CA LEU A 86 -11.13 -15.78 -1.95
C LEU A 86 -11.75 -14.76 -0.97
N ALA A 87 -11.01 -13.71 -0.61
CA ALA A 87 -11.53 -12.62 0.20
C ALA A 87 -12.62 -11.82 -0.55
N LEU A 88 -12.38 -11.47 -1.82
CA LEU A 88 -13.33 -10.71 -2.63
C LEU A 88 -14.60 -11.50 -2.95
N LEU A 89 -14.51 -12.82 -3.09
CA LEU A 89 -15.63 -13.69 -3.46
C LEU A 89 -16.69 -13.85 -2.36
N HIS A 90 -16.51 -13.26 -1.18
CA HIS A 90 -17.62 -12.96 -0.26
C HIS A 90 -18.67 -12.03 -0.88
N SER A 91 -18.27 -11.23 -1.88
CA SER A 91 -19.17 -10.40 -2.69
C SER A 91 -18.81 -10.56 -4.17
N PRO A 92 -19.41 -11.55 -4.86
CA PRO A 92 -19.13 -11.80 -6.27
C PRO A 92 -19.29 -10.58 -7.19
N PRO A 93 -20.31 -9.70 -7.05
CA PRO A 93 -20.38 -8.48 -7.83
C PRO A 93 -19.18 -7.54 -7.62
N VAL A 94 -18.68 -7.41 -6.39
CA VAL A 94 -17.47 -6.63 -6.10
C VAL A 94 -16.24 -7.30 -6.71
N ALA A 95 -16.10 -8.61 -6.58
CA ALA A 95 -14.98 -9.35 -7.16
C ALA A 95 -14.89 -9.18 -8.68
N ASP A 96 -16.02 -9.22 -9.39
CA ASP A 96 -16.05 -9.07 -10.85
C ASP A 96 -15.65 -7.66 -11.30
N GLY A 97 -16.23 -6.62 -10.66
CA GLY A 97 -15.88 -5.23 -10.93
C GLY A 97 -14.41 -4.92 -10.61
N TRP A 98 -13.94 -5.41 -9.46
CA TRP A 98 -12.54 -5.31 -9.03
C TRP A 98 -11.60 -5.92 -10.08
N ASN A 99 -11.90 -7.13 -10.55
CA ASN A 99 -11.07 -7.83 -11.53
C ASN A 99 -11.06 -7.15 -12.91
N SER A 100 -12.16 -6.52 -13.31
CA SER A 100 -12.22 -5.70 -14.54
C SER A 100 -11.32 -4.48 -14.45
N PHE A 101 -11.42 -3.71 -13.35
CA PHE A 101 -10.62 -2.50 -13.14
C PHE A 101 -9.12 -2.81 -12.98
N LEU A 102 -8.76 -3.71 -12.07
CA LEU A 102 -7.36 -4.14 -11.87
C LEU A 102 -6.79 -4.84 -13.11
N GLY A 103 -7.64 -5.51 -13.91
CA GLY A 103 -7.26 -6.05 -15.21
C GLY A 103 -6.85 -4.95 -16.18
N ALA A 104 -7.62 -3.88 -16.28
CA ALA A 104 -7.25 -2.72 -17.10
C ALA A 104 -5.91 -2.11 -16.69
N VAL A 105 -5.71 -1.85 -15.39
CA VAL A 105 -4.47 -1.26 -14.86
C VAL A 105 -3.25 -2.14 -15.17
N ARG A 106 -3.34 -3.46 -14.96
CA ARG A 106 -2.20 -4.38 -15.08
C ARG A 106 -1.86 -4.80 -16.50
N THR A 107 -2.86 -4.92 -17.39
CA THR A 107 -2.63 -5.57 -18.70
C THR A 107 -3.09 -4.75 -19.90
N ARG A 108 -3.78 -3.62 -19.71
CA ARG A 108 -4.30 -2.78 -20.80
C ARG A 108 -3.84 -1.32 -20.74
N SER A 109 -3.03 -0.95 -19.76
CA SER A 109 -2.34 0.34 -19.72
C SER A 109 -1.14 0.36 -20.66
N SER A 110 -0.73 1.55 -21.08
CA SER A 110 0.47 1.79 -21.90
C SER A 110 1.76 1.90 -21.07
N LEU A 111 1.64 1.93 -19.73
CA LEU A 111 2.80 2.06 -18.86
C LEU A 111 3.76 0.87 -18.98
N PRO A 112 5.07 1.15 -19.15
CA PRO A 112 6.14 0.19 -18.96
C PRO A 112 6.03 -0.53 -17.62
N ALA A 113 6.41 -1.82 -17.61
CA ALA A 113 6.29 -2.65 -16.43
C ALA A 113 7.12 -2.12 -15.25
N ASP A 114 8.33 -1.60 -15.49
CA ASP A 114 9.19 -1.06 -14.44
C ASP A 114 8.49 0.11 -13.71
N LEU A 115 7.89 1.05 -14.44
CA LEU A 115 7.17 2.18 -13.87
C LEU A 115 5.90 1.74 -13.12
N ARG A 116 5.12 0.83 -13.71
CA ARG A 116 3.89 0.32 -13.08
C ARG A 116 4.21 -0.41 -11.77
N GLU A 117 5.14 -1.36 -11.81
CA GLU A 117 5.49 -2.16 -10.64
C GLU A 117 6.22 -1.33 -9.58
N LEU A 118 7.00 -0.31 -9.97
CA LEU A 118 7.61 0.64 -9.05
C LEU A 118 6.56 1.44 -8.26
N ALA A 119 5.52 1.97 -8.94
CA ALA A 119 4.41 2.64 -8.28
C ALA A 119 3.71 1.71 -7.30
N ILE A 120 3.39 0.49 -7.72
CA ILE A 120 2.73 -0.52 -6.87
C ILE A 120 3.57 -0.81 -5.62
N CYS A 121 4.87 -1.09 -5.79
CA CYS A 121 5.75 -1.39 -4.68
C CYS A 121 5.85 -0.21 -3.69
N ARG A 122 5.84 1.03 -4.17
CA ARG A 122 5.85 2.19 -3.29
C ARG A 122 4.55 2.33 -2.49
N VAL A 123 3.39 2.11 -3.12
CA VAL A 123 2.10 2.08 -2.41
C VAL A 123 2.12 1.01 -1.31
N ALA A 124 2.64 -0.18 -1.62
CA ALA A 124 2.73 -1.28 -0.68
C ALA A 124 3.58 -0.93 0.54
N VAL A 125 4.78 -0.36 0.34
CA VAL A 125 5.68 0.05 1.44
C VAL A 125 5.04 1.14 2.30
N VAL A 126 4.52 2.19 1.69
CA VAL A 126 3.94 3.33 2.42
C VAL A 126 2.75 2.90 3.27
N ASN A 127 1.91 2.00 2.76
CA ASN A 127 0.73 1.49 3.45
C ASN A 127 1.00 0.23 4.30
N THR A 128 2.25 -0.25 4.37
CA THR A 128 2.61 -1.53 5.02
C THR A 128 1.81 -2.73 4.51
N ALA A 129 1.43 -2.73 3.23
CA ALA A 129 0.67 -3.80 2.59
C ALA A 129 1.61 -4.90 2.08
N TRP A 130 2.13 -5.73 2.98
CA TRP A 130 3.19 -6.68 2.63
C TRP A 130 2.76 -7.81 1.72
N TYR A 131 1.48 -8.21 1.75
CA TYR A 131 0.93 -9.12 0.74
C TYR A 131 1.10 -8.55 -0.68
N GLU A 132 0.81 -7.27 -0.87
CA GLU A 132 0.99 -6.57 -2.15
C GLU A 132 2.47 -6.51 -2.54
N TRP A 133 3.34 -6.12 -1.60
CA TRP A 133 4.78 -6.09 -1.79
C TRP A 133 5.34 -7.43 -2.27
N MET A 134 5.00 -8.53 -1.60
CA MET A 134 5.51 -9.87 -1.93
C MET A 134 5.12 -10.32 -3.34
N HIS A 135 3.96 -9.87 -3.85
CA HIS A 135 3.53 -10.18 -5.20
C HIS A 135 4.17 -9.30 -6.27
N HIS A 136 4.52 -8.05 -5.94
CA HIS A 136 4.91 -7.04 -6.91
C HIS A 136 6.41 -6.72 -6.93
N ALA A 137 7.11 -6.86 -5.81
CA ALA A 137 8.56 -6.62 -5.75
C ALA A 137 9.37 -7.56 -6.67
N PRO A 138 9.02 -8.86 -6.84
CA PRO A 138 9.67 -9.70 -7.85
C PRO A 138 9.44 -9.19 -9.29
N LEU A 139 8.23 -8.69 -9.58
CA LEU A 139 7.88 -8.19 -10.91
C LEU A 139 8.59 -6.86 -11.23
N ALA A 140 8.76 -5.99 -10.23
CA ALA A 140 9.55 -4.77 -10.38
C ALA A 140 11.01 -5.09 -10.75
N ARG A 141 11.61 -6.08 -10.07
CA ARG A 141 12.97 -6.55 -10.36
C ARG A 141 13.08 -7.16 -11.75
N GLU A 142 12.14 -8.03 -12.12
CA GLU A 142 12.09 -8.64 -13.46
C GLU A 142 11.94 -7.59 -14.56
N ALA A 143 11.18 -6.53 -14.30
CA ALA A 143 11.00 -5.41 -15.22
C ALA A 143 12.23 -4.48 -15.32
N GLY A 144 13.27 -4.70 -14.52
CA GLY A 144 14.53 -3.95 -14.59
C GLY A 144 14.69 -2.82 -13.56
N VAL A 145 13.84 -2.75 -12.53
CA VAL A 145 14.11 -1.86 -11.38
C VAL A 145 15.31 -2.39 -10.62
N ALA A 146 16.37 -1.58 -10.51
CA ALA A 146 17.62 -1.98 -9.88
C ALA A 146 17.43 -2.31 -8.39
N GLU A 147 18.15 -3.33 -7.90
CA GLU A 147 18.09 -3.71 -6.48
C GLU A 147 18.49 -2.55 -5.55
N SER A 148 19.52 -1.79 -5.94
CA SER A 148 19.93 -0.58 -5.22
C SER A 148 18.81 0.46 -5.13
N ALA A 149 17.94 0.55 -6.13
CA ALA A 149 16.80 1.43 -6.08
C ALA A 149 15.69 0.91 -5.15
N MET A 150 15.45 -0.41 -5.19
CA MET A 150 14.51 -1.09 -4.29
C MET A 150 14.88 -0.84 -2.82
N GLU A 151 16.15 -1.03 -2.47
CA GLU A 151 16.65 -0.87 -1.10
C GLU A 151 16.73 0.60 -0.67
N ASN A 152 17.32 1.48 -1.49
CA ASN A 152 17.63 2.84 -1.06
C ASN A 152 16.47 3.83 -1.21
N PHE A 153 15.46 3.52 -2.03
CA PHE A 153 14.35 4.45 -2.27
C PHE A 153 12.99 3.79 -2.03
N VAL A 154 12.71 2.65 -2.66
CA VAL A 154 11.35 2.08 -2.64
C VAL A 154 10.97 1.63 -1.23
N LYS A 155 11.84 0.90 -0.53
CA LYS A 155 11.63 0.39 0.83
C LYS A 155 11.65 1.45 1.93
N ARG A 156 12.00 2.71 1.64
CA ARG A 156 12.05 3.76 2.66
C ARG A 156 10.68 4.01 3.28
N THR A 157 10.57 3.86 4.59
CA THR A 157 9.33 4.16 5.34
C THR A 157 9.09 5.66 5.52
N GLU A 158 10.14 6.47 5.42
CA GLU A 158 10.04 7.92 5.47
C GLU A 158 9.57 8.53 4.14
N PRO A 159 8.96 9.73 4.18
CA PRO A 159 8.65 10.48 2.97
C PRO A 159 9.88 10.70 2.09
N LEU A 160 9.69 10.63 0.77
CA LEU A 160 10.74 10.94 -0.19
C LEU A 160 10.85 12.46 -0.33
N VAL A 161 11.76 13.04 0.44
CA VAL A 161 12.09 14.47 0.41
C VAL A 161 13.47 14.69 -0.21
N GLY A 162 13.64 15.80 -0.92
CA GLY A 162 14.93 16.24 -1.43
C GLY A 162 15.13 16.07 -2.94
N SER A 163 16.37 16.27 -3.37
CA SER A 163 16.79 16.33 -4.77
C SER A 163 16.74 14.98 -5.48
N ASN A 164 16.62 15.03 -6.82
CA ASN A 164 16.50 13.86 -7.70
C ASN A 164 17.77 12.99 -7.66
N PRO A 165 17.70 11.74 -7.15
CA PRO A 165 18.82 10.81 -7.16
C PRO A 165 19.12 10.23 -8.55
N SER A 166 18.37 10.60 -9.60
CA SER A 166 18.70 10.22 -10.98
C SER A 166 20.08 10.73 -11.40
N GLN A 167 20.57 11.80 -10.77
CA GLN A 167 21.91 12.33 -11.01
C GLN A 167 23.02 11.34 -10.61
N ASP A 168 22.72 10.39 -9.72
CA ASP A 168 23.63 9.31 -9.30
C ASP A 168 23.44 8.04 -10.15
N GLY A 169 22.56 8.05 -11.15
CA GLY A 169 22.29 6.93 -12.06
C GLY A 169 21.50 5.77 -11.45
N LEU A 170 20.99 5.91 -10.22
CA LEU A 170 20.28 4.84 -9.50
C LEU A 170 18.83 4.65 -9.97
N LEU A 171 18.21 5.71 -10.47
CA LEU A 171 16.86 5.72 -11.02
C LEU A 171 16.87 6.55 -12.31
N SER A 172 16.05 6.18 -13.30
CA SER A 172 15.78 7.11 -14.39
C SER A 172 14.92 8.28 -13.91
N ASP A 173 14.92 9.41 -14.63
CA ASP A 173 14.05 10.56 -14.31
C ASP A 173 12.57 10.16 -14.27
N LYS A 174 12.15 9.26 -15.19
CA LYS A 174 10.80 8.71 -15.22
C LYS A 174 10.47 7.89 -13.97
N GLN A 175 11.37 7.01 -13.55
CA GLN A 175 11.19 6.20 -12.35
C GLN A 175 11.13 7.07 -11.09
N TRP A 176 12.01 8.08 -10.98
CA TRP A 176 11.97 9.01 -9.86
C TRP A 176 10.68 9.82 -9.80
N ALA A 177 10.23 10.36 -10.94
CA ALA A 177 8.97 11.12 -11.01
C ALA A 177 7.77 10.28 -10.58
N VAL A 178 7.67 9.03 -11.06
CA VAL A 178 6.62 8.09 -10.64
C VAL A 178 6.72 7.78 -9.14
N LEU A 179 7.92 7.55 -8.63
CA LEU A 179 8.14 7.21 -7.23
C LEU A 179 7.73 8.35 -6.28
N ARG A 180 8.14 9.59 -6.57
CA ARG A 180 7.74 10.79 -5.82
C ARG A 180 6.24 11.04 -5.89
N TYR A 181 5.67 10.99 -7.09
CA TYR A 181 4.23 11.16 -7.30
C TYR A 181 3.43 10.15 -6.47
N THR A 182 3.86 8.90 -6.52
CA THR A 182 3.22 7.80 -5.77
C THR A 182 3.32 8.01 -4.26
N ASP A 183 4.49 8.44 -3.76
CA ASP A 183 4.70 8.70 -2.34
C ASP A 183 3.77 9.81 -1.82
N GLU A 184 3.71 10.95 -2.52
CA GLU A 184 2.87 12.08 -2.12
C GLU A 184 1.37 11.74 -2.23
N MET A 185 0.94 11.14 -3.33
CA MET A 185 -0.47 10.77 -3.53
C MET A 185 -0.93 9.74 -2.48
N THR A 186 -0.05 8.83 -2.07
CA THR A 186 -0.39 7.80 -1.07
C THR A 186 -0.44 8.36 0.34
N ARG A 187 0.54 9.18 0.74
CA ARG A 187 0.64 9.74 2.10
C ARG A 187 -0.32 10.89 2.34
N ASN A 188 -0.42 11.79 1.36
CA ASN A 188 -1.02 13.10 1.55
C ASN A 188 -2.34 13.26 0.79
N VAL A 189 -2.66 12.34 -0.14
CA VAL A 189 -3.72 12.45 -1.17
C VAL A 189 -3.48 13.59 -2.15
N ARG A 190 -3.12 14.78 -1.67
CA ARG A 190 -2.70 15.92 -2.45
C ARG A 190 -1.23 15.77 -2.86
N VAL A 191 -1.00 15.86 -4.16
CA VAL A 191 0.33 15.98 -4.77
C VAL A 191 0.69 17.46 -4.90
N ALA A 192 1.95 17.81 -4.62
CA ALA A 192 2.45 19.16 -4.81
C ALA A 192 2.56 19.52 -6.29
N ASP A 193 2.35 20.79 -6.63
CA ASP A 193 2.37 21.27 -8.02
C ASP A 193 3.70 20.95 -8.70
N GLU A 194 4.84 21.11 -8.00
CA GLU A 194 6.17 20.78 -8.51
C GLU A 194 6.30 19.29 -8.90
N THR A 195 5.77 18.39 -8.08
CA THR A 195 5.81 16.94 -8.35
C THR A 195 4.91 16.58 -9.53
N PHE A 196 3.74 17.23 -9.63
CA PHE A 196 2.83 17.04 -10.77
C PHE A 196 3.42 17.58 -12.08
N ASP A 197 4.04 18.76 -12.04
CA ASP A 197 4.69 19.38 -13.20
C ASP A 197 5.90 18.56 -13.68
N LEU A 198 6.69 18.01 -12.76
CA LEU A 198 7.75 17.06 -13.10
C LEU A 198 7.18 15.84 -13.84
N LEU A 199 6.09 15.25 -13.33
CA LEU A 199 5.44 14.11 -13.98
C LEU A 199 4.97 14.48 -15.40
N LYS A 200 4.29 15.62 -15.56
CA LYS A 200 3.81 16.09 -16.87
C LYS A 200 4.92 16.43 -17.85
N SER A 201 6.11 16.80 -17.39
CA SER A 201 7.24 17.07 -18.29
C SER A 201 7.84 15.80 -18.91
N LEU A 202 7.58 14.63 -18.32
CA LEU A 202 8.17 13.35 -18.73
C LEU A 202 7.17 12.38 -19.38
N PHE A 203 5.87 12.61 -19.20
CA PHE A 203 4.80 11.69 -19.59
C PHE A 203 3.70 12.39 -20.39
N SER A 204 3.10 11.66 -21.33
CA SER A 204 1.87 12.10 -22.00
C SER A 204 0.70 12.19 -21.02
N GLU A 205 -0.35 12.95 -21.36
CA GLU A 205 -1.55 13.05 -20.51
C GLU A 205 -2.19 11.68 -20.24
N ARG A 206 -2.17 10.79 -21.24
CA ARG A 206 -2.64 9.41 -21.08
C ARG A 206 -1.83 8.67 -20.04
N GLU A 207 -0.50 8.71 -20.13
CA GLU A 207 0.37 8.05 -19.15
C GLU A 207 0.20 8.65 -17.75
N VAL A 208 0.02 9.97 -17.61
CA VAL A 208 -0.27 10.62 -16.32
C VAL A 208 -1.57 10.10 -15.71
N VAL A 209 -2.63 9.94 -16.51
CA VAL A 209 -3.89 9.34 -16.06
C VAL A 209 -3.69 7.87 -15.67
N GLU A 210 -2.94 7.10 -16.45
CA GLU A 210 -2.66 5.69 -16.16
C GLU A 210 -1.79 5.51 -14.90
N ILE A 211 -0.82 6.39 -14.64
CA ILE A 211 0.00 6.41 -13.42
C ILE A 211 -0.91 6.71 -12.23
N THR A 212 -1.72 7.76 -12.34
CA THR A 212 -2.68 8.14 -11.28
C THR A 212 -3.68 7.02 -10.99
N ALA A 213 -4.23 6.39 -12.03
CA ALA A 213 -5.14 5.26 -11.87
C ALA A 213 -4.44 4.05 -11.23
N THR A 214 -3.17 3.79 -11.56
CA THR A 214 -2.37 2.73 -10.93
C THR A 214 -2.19 2.99 -9.44
N VAL A 215 -1.74 4.20 -9.06
CA VAL A 215 -1.55 4.58 -7.65
C VAL A 215 -2.86 4.55 -6.88
N ALA A 216 -3.95 5.08 -7.43
CA ALA A 216 -5.27 5.05 -6.80
C ALA A 216 -5.80 3.62 -6.64
N CYS A 217 -5.66 2.79 -7.69
CA CYS A 217 -6.07 1.39 -7.68
C CYS A 217 -5.35 0.63 -6.57
N TYR A 218 -4.03 0.74 -6.49
CA TYR A 218 -3.27 0.02 -5.47
C TYR A 218 -3.43 0.60 -4.07
N ASN A 219 -3.78 1.88 -3.94
CA ASN A 219 -4.25 2.42 -2.67
C ASN A 219 -5.59 1.79 -2.22
N CYS A 220 -6.47 1.43 -3.16
CA CYS A 220 -7.66 0.63 -2.85
C CYS A 220 -7.29 -0.81 -2.46
N VAL A 221 -6.40 -1.45 -3.22
CA VAL A 221 -5.88 -2.81 -2.93
C VAL A 221 -5.25 -2.87 -1.55
N SER A 222 -4.29 -2.00 -1.25
CA SER A 222 -3.57 -1.96 0.02
C SER A 222 -4.52 -1.82 1.22
N ARG A 223 -5.51 -0.94 1.13
CA ARG A 223 -6.52 -0.74 2.18
C ARG A 223 -7.36 -2.00 2.39
N PHE A 224 -7.75 -2.69 1.33
CA PHE A 224 -8.49 -3.95 1.43
C PHE A 224 -7.63 -5.05 2.07
N LEU A 225 -6.39 -5.22 1.60
CA LEU A 225 -5.45 -6.22 2.09
C LEU A 225 -5.15 -6.04 3.58
N VAL A 226 -4.76 -4.82 3.98
CA VAL A 226 -4.35 -4.52 5.36
C VAL A 226 -5.56 -4.55 6.30
N ALA A 227 -6.70 -3.98 5.91
CA ALA A 227 -7.88 -3.95 6.76
C ALA A 227 -8.40 -5.34 7.12
N LEU A 228 -8.29 -6.30 6.20
CA LEU A 228 -8.75 -7.67 6.40
C LEU A 228 -7.65 -8.67 6.77
N ASP A 229 -6.38 -8.25 6.76
CA ASP A 229 -5.21 -9.12 6.95
C ASP A 229 -5.17 -10.28 5.93
N VAL A 230 -5.38 -9.94 4.65
CA VAL A 230 -5.36 -10.93 3.56
C VAL A 230 -3.97 -11.57 3.46
N GLY A 231 -3.94 -12.90 3.43
CA GLY A 231 -2.72 -13.70 3.43
C GLY A 231 -1.93 -13.61 4.74
N GLU A 232 -2.54 -13.06 5.80
CA GLU A 232 -1.99 -13.04 7.15
C GLU A 232 -0.62 -12.33 7.21
N LYS A 233 -0.49 -11.24 6.43
CA LYS A 233 0.78 -10.52 6.21
C LYS A 233 0.92 -9.23 6.99
N ASN A 234 -0.03 -8.83 7.83
CA ASN A 234 0.11 -7.59 8.60
C ASN A 234 1.25 -7.64 9.63
N GLY A 235 1.63 -8.83 10.09
CA GLY A 235 2.68 -9.03 11.09
C GLY A 235 4.09 -9.24 10.53
N VAL A 236 4.27 -9.15 9.21
CA VAL A 236 5.58 -9.33 8.55
C VAL A 236 6.14 -7.99 8.06
N GLY A 237 7.33 -8.01 7.47
CA GLY A 237 7.98 -6.89 6.80
C GLY A 237 8.39 -7.21 5.36
N PRO A 238 9.01 -6.25 4.65
CA PRO A 238 9.38 -6.39 3.24
C PRO A 238 10.46 -7.45 2.98
N ASP A 239 11.20 -7.85 4.02
CA ASP A 239 12.30 -8.81 3.99
C ASP A 239 11.92 -10.19 4.52
N ASP A 240 10.71 -10.36 5.05
CA ASP A 240 10.22 -11.63 5.61
C ASP A 240 9.71 -12.59 4.51
N SER A 241 10.44 -12.62 3.40
CA SER A 241 10.06 -13.26 2.15
C SER A 241 10.26 -14.80 2.20
N ALA A 242 9.56 -15.51 3.08
CA ALA A 242 9.66 -16.98 3.10
C ALA A 242 8.55 -17.76 3.84
N HIS A 243 7.35 -17.23 4.06
CA HIS A 243 6.23 -18.02 4.61
C HIS A 243 4.98 -17.91 3.75
#